data_AF-A0AB74KP47-F1
#
_entry.id   AF-A0AB74KP47-F1
#
_cell.length_a   1.000
_cell.length_b   1.000
_cell.length_c   1.000
_cell.angle_alpha   90.00
_cell.angle_beta   90.00
_cell.angle_gamma   90.00
#
_symmetry.space_group_name_H-M   'P 1'
#
loop_
_entity.id
_entity.type
_entity.pdbx_description
1 polymer ?
#
loop_
_entity_poly.entity_id
_entity_poly.type
_entity_poly.pdbx_seq_one_letter_code
_entity_poly.pdbx_strand_id
1 'polypeptide(L)'
;ILVDAATDCPMPQTSEHILLSRHVGVPYIILFMIKCDMVAYEELHELVEIEFRDLLSEFDFPGDDLRLMQGSALKALEGEKEWEDKIVELAEALDSY
;
A
#
# COMPACT_ATOMS: atom_id res chain seq x y z
N ILE A 1 -2.94 -7.63 2.74
CA ILE A 1 -2.13 -6.40 2.74
C ILE A 1 -1.14 -6.51 1.60
N LEU A 2 -1.15 -5.57 0.66
CA LEU A 2 -0.14 -5.41 -0.37
C LEU A 2 0.88 -4.39 0.15
N VAL A 3 2.17 -4.68 -0.01
CA VAL A 3 3.25 -3.82 0.47
C VAL A 3 4.12 -3.45 -0.72
N ASP A 4 4.30 -2.16 -0.96
CA ASP A 4 5.11 -1.65 -2.07
C ASP A 4 5.88 -0.40 -1.64
N ALA A 5 6.99 -0.11 -2.30
CA ALA A 5 7.84 1.00 -1.92
C ALA A 5 7.38 2.30 -2.59
N ALA A 6 7.30 3.39 -1.82
CA ALA A 6 6.97 4.71 -2.34
C ALA A 6 7.98 5.24 -3.38
N THR A 7 9.14 4.58 -3.50
CA THR A 7 10.20 4.90 -4.47
C THR A 7 9.95 4.33 -5.86
N ASP A 8 9.03 3.37 -6.00
CA ASP A 8 8.91 2.53 -7.17
C ASP A 8 7.43 2.48 -7.64
N CYS A 9 7.22 2.56 -8.95
CA CYS A 9 5.93 2.24 -9.57
C CYS A 9 5.63 0.73 -9.40
N PRO A 10 4.36 0.29 -9.55
CA PRO A 10 4.01 -1.12 -9.48
C PRO A 10 4.90 -1.97 -10.39
N MET A 11 5.69 -2.86 -9.79
CA MET A 11 6.57 -3.76 -10.53
C MET A 11 5.74 -4.87 -11.20
N PRO A 12 6.26 -5.55 -12.24
CA PRO A 12 5.55 -6.67 -12.87
C PRO A 12 5.12 -7.78 -11.87
N GLN A 13 5.89 -7.96 -10.81
CA GLN A 13 5.58 -8.89 -9.71
C GLN A 13 4.36 -8.45 -8.90
N THR A 14 4.13 -7.15 -8.75
CA THR A 14 2.96 -6.58 -8.06
C THR A 14 1.68 -6.96 -8.81
N SER A 15 1.68 -6.89 -10.14
CA SER A 15 0.56 -7.35 -10.97
C SER A 15 0.30 -8.86 -10.80
N GLU A 16 1.34 -9.69 -10.75
CA GLU A 16 1.19 -11.13 -10.49
C GLU A 16 0.58 -11.41 -9.11
N HIS A 17 1.00 -10.69 -8.06
CA HIS A 17 0.43 -10.83 -6.72
C HIS A 17 -1.05 -10.46 -6.67
N ILE A 18 -1.46 -9.38 -7.36
CA ILE A 18 -2.86 -8.97 -7.45
C ILE A 18 -3.67 -10.02 -8.20
N LEU A 19 -3.17 -10.50 -9.34
CA LEU A 19 -3.82 -11.54 -10.13
C LEU A 19 -4.00 -12.84 -9.33
N LEU A 20 -2.97 -13.29 -8.61
CA LEU A 20 -3.05 -14.47 -7.74
C LEU A 20 -4.05 -14.26 -6.61
N SER A 21 -4.07 -13.06 -6.01
CA SER A 21 -5.04 -12.70 -4.96
C SER A 21 -6.47 -12.80 -5.46
N ARG A 22 -6.72 -12.39 -6.71
CA ARG A 22 -8.03 -12.56 -7.35
C ARG A 22 -8.40 -14.03 -7.53
N HIS A 23 -7.47 -14.85 -8.02
CA HIS A 23 -7.71 -16.28 -8.24
C HIS A 23 -8.00 -17.07 -6.97
N VAL A 24 -7.38 -16.70 -5.84
CA VAL A 24 -7.65 -17.36 -4.54
C VAL A 24 -8.83 -16.75 -3.80
N GLY A 25 -9.52 -15.77 -4.39
CA GLY A 25 -10.75 -15.19 -3.85
C GLY A 25 -10.52 -14.20 -2.71
N VAL A 26 -9.39 -13.49 -2.68
CA VAL A 26 -9.20 -12.38 -1.73
C VAL A 26 -10.25 -11.30 -2.03
N PRO A 27 -11.06 -10.89 -1.04
CA PRO A 27 -12.15 -9.96 -1.29
C PRO A 27 -11.68 -8.50 -1.36
N TYR A 28 -10.66 -8.14 -0.58
CA TYR A 28 -10.19 -6.77 -0.41
C TYR A 28 -8.68 -6.70 -0.25
N ILE A 29 -8.09 -5.62 -0.75
CA ILE A 29 -6.67 -5.32 -0.64
C ILE A 29 -6.52 -3.95 0.03
N ILE A 30 -5.70 -3.91 1.08
CA ILE A 30 -5.18 -2.68 1.69
C ILE A 30 -3.73 -2.54 1.23
N LEU A 31 -3.34 -1.35 0.77
CA LEU A 31 -1.97 -1.04 0.35
C LEU A 31 -1.24 -0.30 1.46
N PHE A 32 -0.03 -0.77 1.80
CA PHE A 32 0.89 -0.08 2.69
C PHE A 32 2.15 0.33 1.92
N MET A 33 2.29 1.63 1.66
CA MET A 33 3.47 2.20 1.02
C MET A 33 4.61 2.33 2.04
N ILE A 34 5.74 1.68 1.76
CA ILE A 34 6.94 1.68 2.62
C ILE A 34 8.02 2.61 2.08
N LYS A 35 9.00 2.94 2.94
CA LYS A 35 10.11 3.86 2.65
C LYS A 35 9.69 5.33 2.41
N CYS A 36 8.53 5.74 2.93
CA CYS A 36 8.09 7.14 2.86
C CYS A 36 9.04 8.11 3.56
N ASP A 37 9.91 7.63 4.46
CA ASP A 37 10.99 8.41 5.06
C ASP A 37 12.10 8.82 4.07
N MET A 38 12.20 8.12 2.92
CA MET A 38 13.21 8.35 1.90
C MET A 38 12.71 9.20 0.72
N VAL A 39 11.40 9.40 0.61
CA VAL A 39 10.75 10.09 -0.51
C VAL A 39 10.26 11.46 -0.06
N ALA A 40 10.88 12.51 -0.59
CA ALA A 40 10.63 13.89 -0.15
C ALA A 40 9.52 14.61 -0.96
N TYR A 41 8.98 13.99 -2.01
CA TYR A 41 8.04 14.65 -2.92
C TYR A 41 6.66 14.00 -2.85
N GLU A 42 5.70 14.74 -2.31
CA GLU A 42 4.29 14.35 -2.17
C GLU A 42 3.65 14.00 -3.53
N GLU A 43 4.06 14.68 -4.61
CA GLU A 43 3.60 14.41 -5.98
C GLU A 43 3.90 12.97 -6.46
N LEU A 44 5.00 12.36 -6.01
CA LEU A 44 5.33 10.98 -6.35
C LEU A 44 4.37 9.99 -5.67
N HIS A 45 3.95 10.28 -4.43
CA HIS A 45 3.02 9.42 -3.71
C HIS A 45 1.64 9.41 -4.37
N GLU A 46 1.15 10.58 -4.81
CA GLU A 46 -0.12 10.68 -5.53
C GLU A 46 -0.07 9.93 -6.87
N LEU A 47 1.05 10.03 -7.61
CA LEU A 47 1.21 9.31 -8.86
C LEU A 47 1.18 7.79 -8.65
N VAL A 48 1.95 7.29 -7.68
CA VAL A 48 1.98 5.86 -7.34
C VAL A 48 0.60 5.38 -6.90
N GLU A 49 -0.12 6.18 -6.11
CA GLU A 49 -1.49 5.85 -5.70
C GLU A 49 -2.41 5.66 -6.91
N ILE A 50 -2.41 6.60 -7.86
CA ILE A 50 -3.23 6.50 -9.08
C ILE A 50 -2.91 5.21 -9.85
N GLU A 51 -1.63 4.90 -10.05
CA GLU A 51 -1.22 3.68 -10.74
C GLU A 51 -1.70 2.41 -10.04
N PHE A 52 -1.70 2.38 -8.70
CA PHE A 52 -2.25 1.26 -7.93
C PHE A 52 -3.78 1.15 -8.04
N ARG A 53 -4.49 2.27 -8.05
CA ARG A 53 -5.95 2.28 -8.21
C ARG A 53 -6.36 1.74 -9.58
N ASP A 54 -5.66 2.17 -10.62
CA ASP A 54 -5.88 1.69 -11.98
C ASP A 54 -5.54 0.20 -12.10
N LEU A 55 -4.41 -0.24 -11.54
CA LEU A 55 -3.98 -1.64 -11.58
C LEU A 55 -4.94 -2.57 -10.84
N LEU A 56 -5.44 -2.16 -9.66
CA LEU A 56 -6.44 -2.93 -8.93
C LEU A 56 -7.75 -3.04 -9.72
N SER A 57 -8.17 -1.94 -10.36
CA SER A 57 -9.38 -1.91 -11.19
C SER A 57 -9.25 -2.81 -12.42
N GLU A 58 -8.06 -2.92 -13.02
CA GLU A 58 -7.78 -3.86 -14.12
C GLU A 58 -8.03 -5.33 -13.72
N PHE A 59 -7.76 -5.69 -12.47
CA PHE A 59 -7.94 -7.05 -11.93
C PHE A 59 -9.23 -7.24 -11.12
N ASP A 60 -10.26 -6.43 -11.38
CA ASP A 60 -11.59 -6.49 -10.74
C ASP A 60 -11.58 -6.31 -9.21
N PHE A 61 -10.60 -5.58 -8.67
CA PHE A 61 -10.63 -5.08 -7.29
C PHE A 61 -11.23 -3.66 -7.24
N PRO A 62 -11.80 -3.24 -6.10
CA PRO A 62 -12.36 -1.90 -5.95
C PRO A 62 -11.24 -0.86 -5.79
N GLY A 63 -10.62 -0.46 -6.91
CA GLY A 63 -9.50 0.50 -6.93
C GLY A 63 -9.86 1.88 -6.38
N ASP A 64 -11.07 2.38 -6.64
CA ASP A 64 -11.55 3.66 -6.09
C ASP A 64 -11.70 3.64 -4.56
N ASP A 65 -12.00 2.47 -3.97
CA ASP A 65 -12.11 2.28 -2.53
C ASP A 65 -10.79 1.79 -1.89
N LEU A 66 -9.68 1.84 -2.64
CA LEU A 66 -8.36 1.47 -2.11
C LEU A 66 -8.05 2.32 -0.89
N ARG A 67 -7.88 1.63 0.25
CA ARG A 67 -7.22 2.20 1.43
C ARG A 67 -5.72 2.10 1.25
N LEU A 68 -5.08 3.26 1.14
CA LEU A 68 -3.64 3.42 1.06
C LEU A 68 -3.15 4.07 2.35
N MET A 69 -2.11 3.50 2.94
CA MET A 69 -1.42 4.07 4.09
C MET A 69 0.06 4.21 3.81
N GLN A 70 0.65 5.28 4.33
CA GLN A 70 2.05 5.64 4.14
C GLN A 70 2.81 5.41 5.44
N GLY A 71 3.98 4.80 5.35
CA GLY A 71 4.78 4.53 6.53
C GLY A 71 6.23 4.16 6.25
N SER A 72 6.98 3.99 7.34
CA SER A 72 8.33 3.45 7.32
C SER A 72 8.45 2.36 8.36
N ALA A 73 8.44 1.11 7.89
CA ALA A 73 8.60 -0.05 8.76
C ALA A 73 9.98 -0.07 9.44
N LEU A 74 11.02 0.46 8.78
CA LEU A 74 12.37 0.57 9.36
C LEU A 74 12.36 1.53 10.56
N LYS A 75 11.80 2.72 10.37
CA LYS A 75 11.73 3.75 11.41
C LYS A 75 10.85 3.34 12.57
N ALA A 76 9.73 2.66 12.28
CA ALA A 76 8.90 2.04 13.32
C ALA A 76 9.68 1.00 14.14
N LEU A 77 10.49 0.15 13.49
CA LEU A 77 11.35 -0.81 14.19
C LEU A 77 12.47 -0.15 15.00
N GLU A 78 12.93 1.05 14.58
CA GLU A 78 13.90 1.87 15.32
C GLU A 78 13.28 2.58 16.54
N GLY A 79 11.97 2.48 16.74
CA GLY A 79 11.25 3.05 17.88
C GLY A 79 10.84 4.52 17.68
N GLU A 80 10.81 4.99 16.43
CA GLU A 80 10.31 6.33 16.13
C GLU A 80 8.78 6.34 16.19
N LYS A 81 8.24 6.98 17.23
CA LYS A 81 6.80 6.96 17.55
C LYS A 81 5.89 7.35 16.39
N GLU A 82 6.27 8.34 15.59
CA GLU A 82 5.50 8.78 14.42
C GLU A 82 5.23 7.62 13.44
N TRP A 83 6.21 6.74 13.26
CA TRP A 83 6.11 5.60 12.35
C TRP A 83 5.52 4.36 13.03
N GLU A 84 5.70 4.18 14.34
CA GLU A 84 4.96 3.18 15.12
C GLU A 84 3.45 3.43 15.05
N ASP A 85 3.04 4.69 15.20
CA ASP A 85 1.64 5.11 15.12
C ASP A 85 1.03 4.76 13.73
N LYS A 86 1.83 4.83 12.65
CA LYS A 86 1.40 4.38 11.30
C LYS A 86 1.17 2.87 11.18
N ILE A 87 1.91 2.06 11.94
CA ILE A 87 1.66 0.61 11.99
C ILE A 87 0.40 0.32 12.81
N VAL A 88 0.13 1.09 13.86
CA VAL A 88 -1.13 0.99 14.62
C VAL A 88 -2.32 1.39 13.74
N GLU A 89 -2.21 2.49 12.99
CA GLU A 89 -3.22 2.92 12.00
C GLU A 89 -3.49 1.82 10.96
N LEU A 90 -2.45 1.14 10.49
CA LEU A 90 -2.58 -0.03 9.60
C LEU A 90 -3.36 -1.17 10.25
N ALA A 91 -3.11 -1.45 11.52
CA ALA A 91 -3.84 -2.47 12.26
C ALA A 91 -5.33 -2.10 12.44
N GLU A 92 -5.62 -0.85 12.80
CA GLU A 92 -7.00 -0.35 12.94
C GLU A 92 -7.78 -0.38 11.62
N ALA A 93 -7.10 -0.13 10.50
CA ALA A 93 -7.71 -0.24 9.18
C ALA A 93 -8.09 -1.68 8.82
N LEU A 94 -7.35 -2.68 9.31
CA LEU A 94 -7.68 -4.10 9.14
C LEU A 94 -8.92 -4.50 9.95
N ASP A 95 -9.08 -3.93 11.15
CA ASP A 95 -10.22 -4.20 12.03
C ASP A 95 -11.52 -3.56 11.54
N SER A 96 -11.44 -2.53 10.70
CA SER A 96 -12.57 -1.73 10.23
C SER A 96 -12.99 -2.01 8.78
N TYR A 97 -12.51 -3.13 8.19
CA TYR A 97 -12.77 -3.51 6.81
C TYR A 97 -13.74 -4.70 6.69
#